data_AF-A0A1B0GI25-F1
#
_entry.id   AF-A0A1B0GI25-F1
#
_cell.length_a   1.000
_cell.length_b   1.000
_cell.length_c   1.000
_cell.angle_alpha   90.00
_cell.angle_beta   90.00
_cell.angle_gamma   90.00
#
_symmetry.space_group_name_H-M   'P 1'
#
loop_
_entity.id
_entity.type
_entity.pdbx_description
1 polymer ?
#
loop_
_entity_poly.entity_id
_entity_poly.type
_entity_poly.pdbx_seq_one_letter_code
_entity_poly.pdbx_strand_id
1 'polypeptide(L)'
;MHFRDLKMLQPKFPKKLLCFEMKIGAIVTGWFHLLLSILGIIFTLIILFNHELYLKTLKSFAEAYNETSFVMMEDQEGDKDVMELALKLTLGFYLFISIVNFVAATLLIHGTMKENHLFLLPWLTSEVLGMFIMLCAMFVSCPYLIVVIIARVYIWYCIWAFYRDLKRNKNTSGYPIEAPSAAYGSDGLHTTKPPSYGDVVTFK
;
A
#
# COMPACT_ATOMS: atom_id res chain seq x y z
N MET A 1 22.59 -6.44 28.52
CA MET A 1 22.24 -7.12 27.25
C MET A 1 21.86 -6.05 26.23
N HIS A 2 22.69 -5.87 25.20
CA HIS A 2 22.74 -4.66 24.37
C HIS A 2 21.76 -4.76 23.18
N PHE A 3 20.84 -3.79 23.04
CA PHE A 3 19.87 -3.67 21.94
C PHE A 3 20.50 -3.47 20.53
N ARG A 4 21.83 -3.57 20.40
CA ARG A 4 22.57 -3.38 19.14
C ARG A 4 22.66 -4.66 18.30
N ASP A 5 22.54 -5.84 18.91
CA ASP A 5 22.73 -7.11 18.20
C ASP A 5 21.48 -7.62 17.47
N LEU A 6 20.31 -7.04 17.72
CA LEU A 6 19.07 -7.38 17.00
C LEU A 6 19.00 -6.80 15.57
N LYS A 7 19.96 -5.99 15.13
CA LYS A 7 20.05 -5.55 13.72
C LYS A 7 20.58 -6.63 12.76
N MET A 8 21.09 -7.76 13.27
CA MET A 8 21.70 -8.80 12.44
C MET A 8 20.72 -9.85 11.88
N LEU A 9 19.46 -9.86 12.33
CA LEU A 9 18.38 -10.68 11.74
C LEU A 9 17.55 -9.88 10.73
N GLN A 10 18.21 -9.08 9.88
CA GLN A 10 17.61 -8.69 8.61
C GLN A 10 17.81 -9.87 7.65
N PRO A 11 16.77 -10.70 7.38
CA PRO A 11 16.89 -11.77 6.40
C PRO A 11 17.40 -11.19 5.09
N LYS A 12 18.61 -11.59 4.70
CA LYS A 12 19.21 -11.29 3.40
C LYS A 12 18.43 -12.08 2.36
N PHE A 13 17.22 -11.63 2.02
CA PHE A 13 16.47 -12.19 0.91
C PHE A 13 17.32 -12.03 -0.36
N PRO A 14 17.49 -13.09 -1.16
CA PRO A 14 18.30 -13.05 -2.37
C PRO A 14 17.72 -12.01 -3.33
N LYS A 15 18.50 -10.95 -3.56
CA LYS A 15 18.13 -9.75 -4.36
C LYS A 15 17.64 -10.05 -5.78
N LYS A 16 17.81 -11.28 -6.27
CA LYS A 16 17.54 -11.68 -7.67
C LYS A 16 16.10 -12.12 -7.95
N LEU A 17 15.31 -12.53 -6.95
CA LEU A 17 13.89 -12.91 -7.14
C LEU A 17 12.92 -11.73 -6.93
N LEU A 18 13.36 -10.66 -6.27
CA LEU A 18 12.62 -9.40 -6.09
C LEU A 18 12.86 -8.38 -7.22
N CYS A 19 13.57 -8.79 -8.27
CA CYS A 19 13.86 -7.97 -9.45
C CYS A 19 12.78 -8.05 -10.55
N PHE A 20 11.58 -8.56 -10.25
CA PHE A 20 10.43 -8.02 -10.96
C PHE A 20 10.45 -6.52 -10.64
N GLU A 21 10.58 -5.68 -11.67
CA GLU A 21 10.72 -4.24 -11.50
C GLU A 21 9.62 -3.77 -10.55
N MET A 22 9.96 -3.41 -9.30
CA MET A 22 8.95 -3.10 -8.26
C MET A 22 7.99 -1.99 -8.74
N LYS A 23 8.49 -1.18 -9.68
CA LYS A 23 7.75 -0.21 -10.48
C LYS A 23 6.57 -0.84 -11.24
N ILE A 24 6.76 -1.96 -11.96
CA ILE A 24 5.70 -2.68 -12.67
C ILE A 24 4.64 -3.16 -11.68
N GLY A 25 5.03 -3.75 -10.55
CA GLY A 25 4.09 -4.22 -9.53
C GLY A 25 3.23 -3.10 -8.96
N ALA A 26 3.82 -1.94 -8.66
CA ALA A 26 3.10 -0.76 -8.18
C ALA A 26 2.15 -0.18 -9.25
N ILE A 27 2.58 -0.15 -10.52
CA ILE A 27 1.75 0.32 -11.63
C ILE A 27 0.55 -0.62 -11.84
N VAL A 28 0.77 -1.93 -11.91
CA VAL A 28 -0.30 -2.94 -12.08
C VAL A 28 -1.30 -2.87 -10.92
N THR A 29 -0.80 -2.77 -9.69
CA THR A 29 -1.66 -2.62 -8.49
C THR A 29 -2.48 -1.34 -8.55
N GLY A 30 -1.87 -0.22 -8.97
CA GLY A 30 -2.57 1.05 -9.14
C GLY A 30 -3.69 0.97 -10.18
N TRP A 31 -3.43 0.35 -11.34
CA TRP A 31 -4.43 0.13 -12.37
C TRP A 31 -5.57 -0.77 -11.91
N PHE A 32 -5.26 -1.87 -11.23
CA PHE A 32 -6.29 -2.77 -10.69
C PHE A 32 -7.19 -2.05 -9.69
N HIS A 33 -6.59 -1.27 -8.78
CA HIS A 33 -7.35 -0.51 -7.79
C HIS A 33 -8.19 0.60 -8.45
N LEU A 34 -7.65 1.27 -9.48
CA LEU A 34 -8.39 2.29 -10.25
C LEU A 34 -9.60 1.68 -10.95
N LEU A 35 -9.44 0.54 -11.64
CA LEU A 35 -10.53 -0.17 -12.29
C LEU A 35 -11.60 -0.60 -11.28
N LEU A 36 -11.17 -1.16 -10.14
CA LEU A 36 -12.09 -1.59 -9.09
C LEU A 36 -12.87 -0.41 -8.50
N SER A 37 -12.22 0.73 -8.27
CA SER A 37 -12.88 1.95 -7.78
C SER A 37 -13.86 2.52 -8.80
N ILE A 38 -13.52 2.56 -10.09
CA ILE A 38 -14.45 3.00 -11.14
C ILE A 38 -15.67 2.08 -11.20
N LEU A 39 -15.47 0.77 -11.21
CA LEU A 39 -16.57 -0.20 -11.18
C LEU A 39 -17.44 -0.02 -9.92
N GLY A 40 -16.82 0.17 -8.76
CA GLY A 40 -17.52 0.43 -7.50
C GLY A 40 -18.36 1.70 -7.55
N ILE A 41 -17.83 2.80 -8.09
CA ILE A 41 -18.55 4.06 -8.26
C ILE A 41 -19.73 3.87 -9.21
N ILE A 42 -19.51 3.29 -10.39
CA ILE A 42 -20.57 3.03 -11.38
C ILE A 42 -21.67 2.16 -10.77
N PHE A 43 -21.31 1.08 -10.08
CA PHE A 43 -22.27 0.18 -9.45
C PHE A 43 -23.09 0.89 -8.36
N THR A 44 -22.43 1.70 -7.52
CA THR A 44 -23.09 2.49 -6.47
C THR A 44 -24.05 3.51 -7.08
N LEU A 45 -23.65 4.19 -8.16
CA LEU A 45 -24.52 5.13 -8.88
C LEU A 45 -25.71 4.42 -9.53
N ILE A 46 -25.52 3.25 -10.14
CA ILE A 46 -26.62 2.45 -10.72
C ILE A 46 -27.64 2.09 -9.64
N ILE A 47 -27.17 1.62 -8.47
CA ILE A 47 -28.06 1.30 -7.35
C ILE A 47 -28.78 2.57 -6.85
N LEU A 48 -28.08 3.70 -6.75
CA LEU A 48 -28.67 4.93 -6.22
C LEU A 48 -29.72 5.55 -7.16
N PHE A 49 -29.47 5.54 -8.48
CA PHE A 49 -30.37 6.13 -9.47
C PHE A 49 -31.54 5.21 -9.84
N ASN A 50 -31.36 3.90 -9.76
CA ASN A 50 -32.41 2.95 -10.08
C ASN A 50 -33.20 2.57 -8.82
N HIS A 51 -34.33 3.25 -8.62
CA HIS A 51 -35.21 3.05 -7.47
C HIS A 51 -35.65 1.58 -7.29
N GLU A 52 -35.83 0.83 -8.39
CA GLU A 52 -36.21 -0.58 -8.31
C GLU A 52 -35.06 -1.46 -7.78
N LEU A 53 -33.84 -1.23 -8.27
CA LEU A 53 -32.64 -1.94 -7.78
C LEU A 53 -32.30 -1.55 -6.35
N TYR A 54 -32.49 -0.28 -5.99
CA TYR A 54 -32.36 0.21 -4.63
C TYR A 54 -33.29 -0.55 -3.67
N LEU A 55 -34.59 -0.64 -3.98
CA LEU A 55 -35.55 -1.37 -3.16
C LEU A 55 -35.25 -2.86 -3.06
N LYS A 56 -34.79 -3.50 -4.15
CA LYS A 56 -34.35 -4.90 -4.13
C LYS A 56 -33.16 -5.09 -3.19
N THR A 57 -32.17 -4.20 -3.28
CA THR A 57 -30.98 -4.21 -2.42
C THR A 57 -31.37 -4.04 -0.95
N LEU A 58 -32.25 -3.08 -0.65
CA LEU A 58 -32.75 -2.84 0.70
C LEU A 58 -33.47 -4.07 1.29
N LYS A 59 -34.30 -4.77 0.50
CA LYS A 59 -34.95 -6.02 0.94
C LYS A 59 -33.95 -7.12 1.24
N SER A 60 -32.96 -7.34 0.38
CA SER A 60 -31.92 -8.36 0.60
C SER A 60 -31.06 -8.06 1.83
N PHE A 61 -30.74 -6.79 2.07
CA PHE A 61 -30.04 -6.38 3.29
C PHE A 61 -30.90 -6.56 4.54
N ALA A 62 -32.18 -6.18 4.49
CA ALA A 62 -33.11 -6.38 5.60
C ALA A 62 -33.26 -7.86 5.96
N GLU A 63 -33.34 -8.73 4.95
CA GLU A 63 -33.42 -10.19 5.15
C GLU A 63 -32.14 -10.75 5.78
N ALA A 64 -30.96 -10.38 5.26
CA ALA A 64 -29.67 -10.81 5.81
C ALA A 64 -29.42 -10.27 7.24
N TYR A 65 -29.88 -9.06 7.53
CA TYR A 65 -29.76 -8.46 8.85
C TYR A 65 -30.68 -9.17 9.85
N ASN A 66 -31.94 -9.43 9.48
CA ASN A 66 -32.88 -10.15 10.33
C ASN A 66 -32.39 -11.57 10.69
N GLU A 67 -31.68 -12.24 9.79
CA GLU A 67 -31.08 -13.55 10.08
C GLU A 67 -29.93 -13.47 11.10
N THR A 68 -29.19 -12.36 11.12
CA THR A 68 -28.03 -12.17 12.01
C THR A 68 -28.36 -11.48 13.33
N SER A 69 -29.41 -10.65 13.38
CA SER A 69 -29.88 -9.95 14.58
C SER A 69 -31.05 -10.70 15.23
N PHE A 70 -30.83 -11.93 15.71
CA PHE A 70 -31.80 -12.66 16.54
C PHE A 70 -31.97 -12.06 17.96
N VAL A 71 -31.31 -10.92 18.27
CA VAL A 71 -31.39 -10.30 19.60
C VAL A 71 -31.53 -8.78 19.43
N MET A 72 -32.70 -8.27 19.85
CA MET A 72 -33.10 -6.86 19.96
C MET A 72 -33.62 -6.18 18.67
N MET A 73 -34.94 -6.21 18.47
CA MET A 73 -35.82 -5.04 18.22
C MET A 73 -37.22 -5.53 17.81
N GLU A 74 -38.05 -5.84 18.80
CA GLU A 74 -39.52 -5.83 18.66
C GLU A 74 -39.99 -4.39 18.87
N ASP A 75 -40.11 -3.59 17.80
CA ASP A 75 -41.24 -2.66 17.66
C ASP A 75 -41.31 -2.13 16.22
N GLN A 76 -42.31 -2.61 15.49
CA GLN A 76 -42.31 -2.80 14.05
C GLN A 76 -43.32 -1.85 13.39
N GLU A 77 -42.92 -0.62 13.04
CA GLU A 77 -43.54 0.15 11.94
C GLU A 77 -42.74 1.41 11.55
N GLY A 78 -42.09 2.09 12.51
CA GLY A 78 -41.22 3.25 12.26
C GLY A 78 -39.84 2.92 11.67
N ASP A 79 -39.50 1.64 11.55
CA ASP A 79 -38.13 1.17 11.29
C ASP A 79 -37.75 1.17 9.80
N LYS A 80 -38.75 1.16 8.90
CA LYS A 80 -38.52 1.15 7.44
C LYS A 80 -37.85 2.44 6.97
N ASP A 81 -38.31 3.59 7.47
CA ASP A 81 -37.77 4.90 7.11
C ASP A 81 -36.34 5.07 7.67
N VAL A 82 -36.09 4.57 8.89
CA VAL A 82 -34.77 4.59 9.52
C VAL A 82 -33.78 3.69 8.78
N MET A 83 -34.21 2.50 8.37
CA MET A 83 -33.39 1.57 7.57
C MET A 83 -33.11 2.13 6.17
N GLU A 84 -34.09 2.80 5.54
CA GLU A 84 -33.88 3.48 4.26
C GLU A 84 -32.86 4.62 4.39
N LEU A 85 -32.97 5.45 5.44
CA LEU A 85 -32.02 6.51 5.72
C LEU A 85 -30.62 5.96 5.99
N ALA A 86 -30.51 4.90 6.80
CA ALA A 86 -29.25 4.23 7.12
C ALA A 86 -28.58 3.64 5.87
N LEU A 87 -29.37 3.03 4.97
CA LEU A 87 -28.86 2.49 3.72
C LEU A 87 -28.38 3.61 2.78
N LYS A 88 -29.16 4.69 2.60
CA LYS A 88 -28.74 5.88 1.84
C LYS A 88 -27.44 6.47 2.38
N LEU A 89 -27.34 6.60 3.70
CA LEU A 89 -26.15 7.09 4.39
C LEU A 89 -24.96 6.16 4.14
N THR A 90 -25.16 4.84 4.26
CA THR A 90 -24.11 3.83 4.05
C THR A 90 -23.62 3.81 2.61
N LEU A 91 -24.51 3.86 1.61
CA LEU A 91 -24.12 4.01 0.20
C LEU A 91 -23.39 5.33 -0.04
N GLY A 92 -23.80 6.43 0.58
CA GLY A 92 -23.12 7.72 0.51
C GLY A 92 -21.69 7.66 1.06
N PHE A 93 -21.50 7.04 2.23
CA PHE A 93 -20.16 6.79 2.79
C PHE A 93 -19.32 5.89 1.89
N TYR A 94 -19.90 4.83 1.34
CA TYR A 94 -19.21 3.94 0.41
C TYR A 94 -18.77 4.66 -0.86
N LEU A 95 -19.60 5.54 -1.41
CA LEU A 95 -19.26 6.40 -2.55
C LEU A 95 -18.10 7.33 -2.21
N PHE A 96 -18.15 7.98 -1.03
CA PHE A 96 -17.07 8.86 -0.58
C PHE A 96 -15.74 8.12 -0.44
N ILE A 97 -15.74 6.95 0.20
CA ILE A 97 -14.56 6.09 0.34
C ILE A 97 -14.04 5.68 -1.04
N SER A 98 -14.92 5.34 -1.98
CA SER A 98 -14.55 4.96 -3.34
C SER A 98 -13.87 6.10 -4.09
N ILE A 99 -14.34 7.35 -3.91
CA ILE A 99 -13.70 8.54 -4.49
C ILE A 99 -12.31 8.76 -3.87
N VAL A 100 -12.17 8.65 -2.55
CA VAL A 100 -10.87 8.78 -1.87
C VAL A 100 -9.91 7.70 -2.36
N ASN A 101 -10.37 6.46 -2.52
CA ASN A 101 -9.57 5.35 -3.07
C ASN A 101 -9.20 5.57 -4.53
N PHE A 102 -10.10 6.13 -5.34
CA PHE A 102 -9.81 6.53 -6.71
C PHE A 102 -8.68 7.58 -6.75
N VAL A 103 -8.78 8.63 -5.93
CA VAL A 103 -7.73 9.65 -5.80
C VAL A 103 -6.42 9.02 -5.33
N ALA A 104 -6.46 8.15 -4.32
CA ALA A 104 -5.28 7.45 -3.83
C ALA A 104 -4.61 6.58 -4.92
N ALA A 105 -5.39 5.88 -5.74
CA ALA A 105 -4.88 5.06 -6.85
C ALA A 105 -4.25 5.93 -7.95
N THR A 106 -4.86 7.06 -8.30
CA THR A 106 -4.26 8.01 -9.26
C THR A 106 -2.96 8.62 -8.74
N LEU A 107 -2.91 8.96 -7.44
CA LEU A 107 -1.69 9.43 -6.77
C LEU A 107 -0.60 8.35 -6.73
N LEU A 108 -0.97 7.07 -6.54
CA LEU A 108 -0.04 5.95 -6.58
C LEU A 108 0.60 5.84 -7.97
N ILE A 109 -0.20 5.85 -9.03
CA ILE A 109 0.30 5.79 -10.42
C ILE A 109 1.20 7.01 -10.71
N HIS A 110 0.74 8.21 -10.39
CA HIS A 110 1.51 9.44 -10.64
C HIS A 110 2.81 9.49 -9.81
N GLY A 111 2.77 9.00 -8.57
CA GLY A 111 3.92 8.88 -7.68
C GLY A 111 4.97 7.91 -8.21
N THR A 112 4.54 6.80 -8.82
CA THR A 112 5.44 5.82 -9.46
C THR A 112 6.09 6.39 -10.73
N MET A 113 5.40 7.25 -11.48
CA MET A 113 5.95 7.89 -12.69
C MET A 113 6.90 9.04 -12.38
N LYS A 114 6.58 9.86 -11.36
CA LYS A 114 7.39 11.03 -10.97
C LYS A 114 8.46 10.73 -9.91
N GLU A 115 8.62 9.47 -9.52
CA GLU A 115 9.55 9.03 -8.46
C GLU A 115 9.41 9.84 -7.14
N ASN A 116 8.21 10.33 -6.87
CA ASN A 116 7.93 11.15 -5.69
C ASN A 116 7.22 10.31 -4.62
N HIS A 117 7.99 9.92 -3.61
CA HIS A 117 7.53 9.05 -2.51
C HIS A 117 6.32 9.61 -1.73
N LEU A 118 6.13 10.94 -1.69
CA LEU A 118 5.05 11.60 -0.97
C LEU A 118 3.65 11.19 -1.48
N PHE A 119 3.50 10.90 -2.77
CA PHE A 119 2.20 10.54 -3.37
C PHE A 119 1.77 9.10 -3.09
N LEU A 120 2.67 8.25 -2.60
CA LEU A 120 2.35 6.86 -2.23
C LEU A 120 1.73 6.77 -0.82
N LEU A 121 1.94 7.78 0.02
CA LEU A 121 1.50 7.76 1.42
C LEU A 121 -0.02 7.64 1.59
N PRO A 122 -0.87 8.43 0.89
CA PRO A 122 -2.32 8.36 1.07
C PRO A 122 -2.88 6.95 0.79
N TRP A 123 -2.39 6.31 -0.28
CA TRP A 123 -2.77 4.94 -0.63
C TRP A 123 -2.29 3.93 0.41
N LEU A 124 -1.05 4.07 0.87
CA LEU A 124 -0.49 3.17 1.87
C LEU A 124 -1.27 3.25 3.19
N THR A 125 -1.65 4.46 3.62
CA THR A 125 -2.44 4.68 4.83
C THR A 125 -3.87 4.16 4.71
N SER A 126 -4.51 4.32 3.54
CA SER A 126 -5.87 3.82 3.34
C SER A 126 -5.92 2.30 3.35
N GLU A 127 -4.92 1.61 2.78
CA GLU A 127 -4.85 0.15 2.85
C GLU A 127 -4.57 -0.38 4.26
N VAL A 128 -3.73 0.27 5.05
CA VAL A 128 -3.54 -0.14 6.47
C VAL A 128 -4.86 -0.05 7.23
N LEU A 129 -5.62 1.03 7.03
CA LEU A 129 -6.92 1.20 7.65
C LEU A 129 -7.91 0.12 7.17
N GLY A 130 -7.94 -0.17 5.87
CA GLY A 130 -8.76 -1.23 5.30
C GLY A 130 -8.42 -2.62 5.84
N MET A 131 -7.13 -2.94 5.98
CA MET A 131 -6.66 -4.18 6.60
C MET A 131 -7.11 -4.29 8.06
N PHE A 132 -7.06 -3.19 8.82
CA PHE A 132 -7.53 -3.16 10.20
C PHE A 132 -9.04 -3.42 10.31
N ILE A 133 -9.86 -2.81 9.44
CA ILE A 133 -11.31 -3.02 9.41
C ILE A 133 -11.63 -4.48 9.04
N MET A 134 -10.95 -5.06 8.04
CA MET A 134 -11.14 -6.47 7.68
C MET A 134 -10.69 -7.43 8.78
N LEU A 135 -9.63 -7.10 9.52
CA LEU A 135 -9.21 -7.87 10.68
C LEU A 135 -10.32 -7.89 11.75
N CYS A 136 -10.94 -6.74 12.03
CA CYS A 136 -12.10 -6.65 12.93
C CYS A 136 -13.29 -7.47 12.39
N ALA A 137 -13.57 -7.38 11.10
CA ALA A 137 -14.63 -8.16 10.46
C ALA A 137 -14.38 -9.67 10.50
N MET A 138 -13.11 -10.11 10.48
CA MET A 138 -12.74 -11.53 10.58
C MET A 138 -13.13 -12.14 11.93
N PHE A 139 -13.19 -11.36 13.02
CA PHE A 139 -13.68 -11.87 14.31
C PHE A 139 -15.18 -12.17 14.29
N VAL A 140 -15.93 -11.52 13.40
CA VAL A 140 -17.38 -11.67 13.25
C VAL A 140 -17.72 -12.64 12.11
N SER A 141 -16.88 -12.71 11.07
CA SER A 141 -17.14 -13.40 9.82
C SER A 141 -16.27 -14.64 9.60
N CYS A 142 -16.66 -15.47 8.63
CA CYS A 142 -15.99 -16.70 8.25
C CYS A 142 -14.45 -16.63 8.09
N PRO A 143 -13.72 -17.72 8.39
CA PRO A 143 -12.25 -17.80 8.32
C PRO A 143 -11.66 -17.70 6.91
N TYR A 144 -12.48 -17.78 5.85
CA TYR A 144 -12.04 -17.69 4.45
C TYR A 144 -11.41 -16.33 4.09
N LEU A 145 -11.63 -15.29 4.90
CA LEU A 145 -10.99 -13.98 4.71
C LEU A 145 -9.47 -14.00 4.94
N ILE A 146 -8.92 -15.04 5.57
CA ILE A 146 -7.49 -15.11 5.88
C ILE A 146 -6.61 -15.09 4.63
N VAL A 147 -7.02 -15.76 3.56
CA VAL A 147 -6.27 -15.81 2.29
C VAL A 147 -6.24 -14.43 1.64
N VAL A 148 -7.36 -13.72 1.69
CA VAL A 148 -7.49 -12.36 1.15
C VAL A 148 -6.62 -11.37 1.94
N ILE A 149 -6.60 -11.50 3.27
CA ILE A 149 -5.76 -10.69 4.15
C ILE A 149 -4.27 -10.93 3.82
N ILE A 150 -3.84 -12.20 3.70
CA ILE A 150 -2.45 -12.51 3.37
C ILE A 150 -2.06 -11.90 2.02
N ALA A 151 -2.89 -12.03 0.99
CA ALA A 151 -2.64 -11.45 -0.33
C ALA A 151 -2.53 -9.91 -0.26
N ARG A 152 -3.40 -9.25 0.50
CA ARG A 152 -3.34 -7.79 0.69
C ARG A 152 -2.10 -7.34 1.45
N VAL A 153 -1.74 -8.03 2.54
CA VAL A 153 -0.52 -7.74 3.31
C VAL A 153 0.71 -7.89 2.42
N TYR A 154 0.75 -8.90 1.55
CA TYR A 154 1.83 -9.09 0.58
C TYR A 154 1.93 -7.92 -0.41
N ILE A 155 0.81 -7.53 -1.04
CA ILE A 155 0.78 -6.39 -1.97
C ILE A 155 1.20 -5.09 -1.25
N TRP A 156 0.67 -4.86 -0.05
CA TRP A 156 1.02 -3.71 0.78
C TRP A 156 2.52 -3.68 1.09
N TYR A 157 3.11 -4.82 1.47
CA TYR A 157 4.53 -4.93 1.76
C TYR A 157 5.39 -4.65 0.52
N CYS A 158 4.98 -5.12 -0.67
CA CYS A 158 5.66 -4.82 -1.93
C CYS A 158 5.68 -3.31 -2.22
N ILE A 159 4.55 -2.62 -2.03
CA ILE A 159 4.47 -1.17 -2.25
C ILE A 159 5.23 -0.39 -1.16
N TRP A 160 5.20 -0.86 0.08
CA TRP A 160 5.99 -0.27 1.17
C TRP A 160 7.50 -0.40 0.93
N ALA A 161 7.96 -1.55 0.44
CA ALA A 161 9.35 -1.76 0.06
C ALA A 161 9.75 -0.79 -1.06
N PHE A 162 8.91 -0.64 -2.09
CA PHE A 162 9.13 0.32 -3.17
C PHE A 162 9.16 1.78 -2.68
N TYR A 163 8.25 2.16 -1.78
CA TYR A 163 8.25 3.47 -1.12
C TYR A 163 9.57 3.73 -0.37
N ARG A 164 10.07 2.73 0.37
CA ARG A 164 11.31 2.85 1.11
C ARG A 164 12.52 3.04 0.18
N ASP A 165 12.54 2.35 -0.95
CA ASP A 165 13.60 2.47 -1.95
C ASP A 165 13.58 3.86 -2.63
N LEU A 166 12.41 4.36 -3.01
CA LEU A 166 12.23 5.73 -3.51
C LEU A 166 12.72 6.78 -2.50
N LYS A 167 12.37 6.62 -1.22
CA LYS A 167 12.81 7.51 -0.14
C LYS A 167 14.33 7.50 0.02
N ARG A 168 14.97 6.32 -0.10
CA ARG A 168 16.42 6.17 -0.01
C ARG A 168 17.15 6.83 -1.19
N ASN A 169 16.62 6.69 -2.40
CA ASN A 169 17.22 7.27 -3.60
C ASN A 169 17.22 8.79 -3.55
N LYS A 170 16.10 9.40 -3.13
CA LYS A 170 15.98 10.86 -3.00
C LYS A 170 16.94 11.46 -1.96
N ASN A 171 17.18 10.77 -0.85
CA ASN A 171 18.17 11.20 0.14
C ASN A 171 19.61 11.08 -0.37
N THR A 172 19.87 10.21 -1.34
CA THR A 172 21.21 10.01 -1.91
C THR A 172 21.52 11.06 -2.99
N SER A 173 20.52 11.50 -3.76
CA SER A 173 20.71 12.57 -4.76
C SER A 173 20.77 13.99 -4.17
N GLY A 174 20.48 14.14 -2.87
CA GLY A 174 20.47 15.42 -2.17
C GLY A 174 21.82 15.89 -1.63
N TYR A 175 22.86 15.05 -1.71
CA TYR A 175 24.23 15.51 -1.49
C TYR A 175 24.82 15.92 -2.83
N PRO A 176 25.13 17.22 -3.07
CA PRO A 176 26.14 17.52 -4.05
C PRO A 176 27.37 16.75 -3.61
N ILE A 177 27.82 15.82 -4.44
CA ILE A 177 29.18 15.35 -4.39
C ILE A 177 29.99 16.61 -4.73
N GLU A 178 30.31 17.43 -3.71
CA GLU A 178 31.49 18.26 -3.77
C GLU A 178 32.60 17.25 -4.03
N ALA A 179 33.03 17.16 -5.29
CA ALA A 179 34.26 16.50 -5.63
C ALA A 179 35.30 17.04 -4.64
N PRO A 180 36.05 16.19 -3.92
CA PRO A 180 37.07 16.68 -3.01
C PRO A 180 37.89 17.68 -3.80
N SER A 181 37.84 18.97 -3.40
CA SER A 181 38.51 20.01 -4.15
C SER A 181 39.96 19.58 -4.25
N ALA A 182 40.39 19.27 -5.47
CA ALA A 182 41.79 19.12 -5.80
C ALA A 182 42.43 20.50 -5.64
N ALA A 183 42.62 20.92 -4.39
CA ALA A 183 43.52 21.99 -4.03
C ALA A 183 44.92 21.42 -4.23
N TYR A 184 45.41 21.64 -5.45
CA TYR A 184 46.80 21.67 -5.84
C TYR A 184 47.67 22.25 -4.71
N GLY A 185 48.53 21.41 -4.16
CA GLY A 185 49.79 21.81 -3.56
C GLY A 185 50.91 21.23 -4.42
N SER A 186 51.18 21.87 -5.55
CA SER A 186 52.45 21.71 -6.25
C SER A 186 53.51 22.39 -5.38
N ASP A 187 54.42 21.60 -4.79
CA ASP A 187 55.83 21.96 -4.69
C ASP A 187 56.66 20.74 -4.28
N GLY A 188 57.75 20.50 -5.02
CA GLY A 188 58.88 19.71 -4.51
C GLY A 188 59.05 18.29 -5.08
N LEU A 189 59.56 18.22 -6.31
CA LEU A 189 60.50 17.23 -6.82
C LEU A 189 61.10 16.24 -5.78
N HIS A 190 60.72 14.95 -5.83
CA HIS A 190 61.61 13.84 -5.46
C HIS A 190 61.24 12.57 -6.24
N THR A 191 62.13 12.20 -7.15
CA THR A 191 62.15 10.94 -7.89
C THR A 191 62.56 9.78 -6.99
N THR A 192 61.66 8.82 -6.71
CA THR A 192 62.06 7.44 -6.37
C THR A 192 61.04 6.42 -6.86
N LYS A 193 61.50 5.63 -7.84
CA LYS A 193 61.10 4.30 -8.36
C LYS A 193 59.78 3.63 -7.89
N PRO A 194 59.07 2.95 -8.82
CA PRO A 194 58.01 2.01 -8.46
C PRO A 194 58.59 0.72 -7.86
N PRO A 195 57.97 0.14 -6.81
CA PRO A 195 58.30 -1.22 -6.39
C PRO A 195 57.81 -2.23 -7.44
N SER A 196 58.74 -3.13 -7.77
CA SER A 196 58.62 -4.22 -8.73
C SER A 196 57.64 -5.29 -8.27
N TYR A 197 57.04 -5.94 -9.26
CA TYR A 197 56.18 -7.11 -9.18
C TYR A 197 56.92 -8.30 -8.58
N GLY A 198 56.26 -9.00 -7.65
CA GLY A 198 56.64 -10.35 -7.19
C GLY A 198 57.28 -10.39 -5.81
N ASP A 199 56.48 -10.69 -4.79
CA ASP A 199 56.97 -11.48 -3.67
C ASP A 199 55.97 -12.56 -3.26
N VAL A 200 56.56 -13.73 -3.10
CA VAL A 200 56.03 -15.08 -2.95
C VAL A 200 55.32 -15.24 -1.60
N VAL A 201 54.12 -15.84 -1.60
CA VAL A 201 53.60 -16.48 -0.39
C VAL A 201 53.24 -17.93 -0.73
N THR A 202 54.21 -18.80 -0.58
CA THR A 202 54.02 -20.25 -0.47
C THR A 202 53.55 -20.56 0.95
N PHE A 203 52.32 -21.06 1.08
CA PHE A 203 51.87 -21.72 2.31
C PHE A 203 52.24 -23.20 2.23
N LYS A 204 52.84 -23.67 3.33
CA LYS A 204 53.38 -25.00 3.57
C LYS A 204 52.30 -25.92 4.14
#